data_AF-A0A2N8L047-F1
#
_entry.id   AF-A0A2N8L047-F1
#
_cell.length_a   1.000
_cell.length_b   1.000
_cell.length_c   1.000
_cell.angle_alpha   90.00
_cell.angle_beta   90.00
_cell.angle_gamma   90.00
#
_symmetry.space_group_name_H-M   'P 1'
#
loop_
_entity.id
_entity.type
_entity.pdbx_description
1 polymer ?
#
loop_
_entity_poly.entity_id
_entity_poly.type
_entity_poly.pdbx_seq_one_letter_code
_entity_poly.pdbx_strand_id
1 'polypeptide(L)'
;MNVSEIQDFVPAVKDLASERPIPSAWRPVLKQIVSDLAQHDYQLSKGIAEVAPVSAETADQIRNYVASYGATLTELPDETWISSVCMWNGKRWDALIDLWTLGEGRSDLLLAVQVTESEHGFAYAVYMVYVP
;
A
#
# COMPACT_ATOMS: atom_id res chain seq x y z
N MET A 1 22.63 -5.10 -26.09
CA MET A 1 21.16 -5.09 -25.83
C MET A 1 21.01 -5.57 -24.40
N ASN A 2 20.75 -4.64 -23.47
CA ASN A 2 20.66 -4.96 -22.05
C ASN A 2 19.35 -5.70 -21.77
N VAL A 3 19.49 -6.87 -21.15
CA VAL A 3 18.41 -7.66 -20.57
C VAL A 3 18.19 -7.19 -19.13
N SER A 4 17.60 -6.02 -18.98
CA SER A 4 17.08 -5.49 -17.70
C SER A 4 15.90 -4.60 -18.06
N GLU A 5 14.81 -4.64 -17.30
CA GLU A 5 13.58 -3.83 -17.51
C GLU A 5 12.45 -4.46 -18.36
N ILE A 6 12.19 -5.76 -18.22
CA ILE A 6 10.79 -6.18 -18.15
C ILE A 6 10.42 -6.06 -16.69
N GLN A 7 9.84 -4.91 -16.29
CA GLN A 7 9.09 -4.87 -15.05
C GLN A 7 7.91 -5.83 -15.26
N ASP A 8 8.00 -7.05 -14.72
CA ASP A 8 7.01 -8.10 -14.89
C ASP A 8 5.60 -7.54 -14.67
N PHE A 9 4.83 -7.46 -15.75
CA PHE A 9 3.46 -6.99 -15.71
C PHE A 9 2.63 -7.98 -14.89
N VAL A 10 2.11 -7.51 -13.74
CA VAL A 10 1.22 -8.29 -12.88
C VAL A 10 -0.19 -7.72 -13.03
N PRO A 11 -1.14 -8.45 -13.64
CA PRO A 11 -2.51 -7.98 -13.78
C PRO A 11 -3.29 -8.05 -12.46
N ALA A 12 -4.29 -7.19 -12.29
CA ALA A 12 -5.28 -7.32 -11.24
C ALA A 12 -6.25 -8.47 -11.56
N VAL A 13 -6.10 -9.59 -10.87
CA VAL A 13 -6.93 -10.79 -11.06
C VAL A 13 -8.01 -10.83 -9.97
N LYS A 14 -9.25 -11.07 -10.37
CA LYS A 14 -10.39 -11.29 -9.46
C LYS A 14 -10.43 -12.76 -9.03
N ASP A 15 -9.53 -13.13 -8.13
CA ASP A 15 -9.42 -14.49 -7.58
C ASP A 15 -10.00 -14.55 -6.16
N LEU A 16 -11.11 -15.27 -5.99
CA LEU A 16 -11.78 -15.47 -4.70
C LEU A 16 -11.10 -16.54 -3.82
N ALA A 17 -10.23 -17.37 -4.40
CA ALA A 17 -9.74 -18.57 -3.76
C ALA A 17 -8.34 -18.40 -3.16
N SER A 18 -7.57 -17.41 -3.61
CA SER A 18 -6.16 -17.28 -3.23
C SER A 18 -5.69 -15.84 -3.25
N GLU A 19 -4.73 -15.57 -2.37
CA GLU A 19 -3.92 -14.36 -2.43
C GLU A 19 -3.12 -14.30 -3.72
N ARG A 20 -2.94 -13.10 -4.24
CA ARG A 20 -2.26 -12.79 -5.49
C ARG A 20 -1.21 -11.71 -5.26
N PRO A 21 -0.12 -11.67 -6.05
CA PRO A 21 0.84 -10.59 -5.97
C PRO A 21 0.20 -9.23 -6.26
N ILE A 22 0.78 -8.15 -5.72
CA ILE A 22 0.30 -6.79 -5.99
C ILE A 22 0.42 -6.46 -7.49
N PRO A 23 -0.69 -6.09 -8.14
CA PRO A 23 -0.71 -5.65 -9.54
C PRO A 23 0.24 -4.49 -9.81
N SER A 24 0.95 -4.55 -10.94
CA SER A 24 1.98 -3.56 -11.29
C SER A 24 1.39 -2.15 -11.45
N ALA A 25 0.14 -2.03 -11.90
CA ALA A 25 -0.57 -0.77 -12.04
C ALA A 25 -0.81 -0.04 -10.70
N TRP A 26 -0.82 -0.75 -9.57
CA TRP A 26 -1.10 -0.16 -8.25
C TRP A 26 0.16 0.39 -7.57
N ARG A 27 1.32 -0.20 -7.89
CA ARG A 27 2.60 0.06 -7.20
C ARG A 27 2.98 1.54 -7.15
N PRO A 28 2.82 2.36 -8.22
CA PRO A 28 3.14 3.78 -8.15
C PRO A 28 2.29 4.55 -7.13
N VAL A 29 0.98 4.27 -7.08
CA VAL A 29 0.07 4.94 -6.14
C VAL A 29 0.37 4.50 -4.71
N LEU A 30 0.63 3.20 -4.48
CA LEU A 30 1.00 2.67 -3.17
C LEU A 30 2.33 3.24 -2.67
N LYS A 31 3.33 3.40 -3.55
CA LYS A 31 4.59 4.11 -3.23
C LYS A 31 4.33 5.55 -2.80
N GLN A 32 3.46 6.28 -3.51
CA GLN A 32 3.12 7.66 -3.18
C GLN A 32 2.41 7.76 -1.83
N ILE A 33 1.45 6.88 -1.56
CA ILE A 33 0.75 6.80 -0.26
C ILE A 33 1.78 6.64 0.87
N VAL A 34 2.67 5.65 0.78
CA VAL A 34 3.65 5.41 1.84
C VAL A 34 4.68 6.54 1.96
N SER A 35 5.06 7.18 0.86
CA SER A 35 5.93 8.37 0.89
C SER A 35 5.28 9.52 1.67
N ASP A 36 3.98 9.76 1.50
CA ASP A 36 3.26 10.78 2.26
C ASP A 36 3.11 10.40 3.74
N LEU A 37 2.84 9.13 4.05
CA LEU A 37 2.83 8.63 5.44
C LEU A 37 4.21 8.80 6.11
N ALA A 38 5.30 8.50 5.40
CA ALA A 38 6.66 8.67 5.89
C ALA A 38 7.03 10.16 6.14
N GLN A 39 6.37 11.07 5.43
CA GLN A 39 6.47 12.52 5.66
C GLN A 39 5.49 13.04 6.73
N HIS A 40 4.85 12.13 7.47
CA HIS A 40 3.85 12.39 8.51
C HIS A 40 2.53 12.98 7.99
N ASP A 41 2.25 12.92 6.69
CA ASP A 41 0.97 13.30 6.10
C ASP A 41 -0.04 12.14 6.18
N TYR A 42 -0.43 11.78 7.40
CA TYR A 42 -1.32 10.64 7.67
C TYR A 42 -2.75 10.82 7.14
N GLN A 43 -3.14 12.04 6.76
CA GLN A 43 -4.43 12.32 6.13
C GLN A 43 -4.38 12.26 4.61
N LEU A 44 -3.19 12.09 4.02
CA LEU A 44 -2.95 12.24 2.58
C LEU A 44 -3.48 13.58 2.06
N SER A 45 -3.24 14.64 2.84
CA SER A 45 -3.81 15.98 2.64
C SER A 45 -3.33 16.68 1.38
N LYS A 46 -2.20 16.26 0.82
CA LYS A 46 -1.72 16.72 -0.50
C LYS A 46 -2.64 16.32 -1.65
N GLY A 47 -3.44 15.27 -1.47
CA GLY A 47 -4.31 14.69 -2.48
C GLY A 47 -3.54 13.85 -3.48
N ILE A 48 -3.88 12.56 -3.53
CA ILE A 48 -3.37 11.62 -4.55
C ILE A 48 -4.55 11.25 -5.43
N ALA A 49 -4.37 11.34 -6.75
CA ALA A 49 -5.42 10.97 -7.70
C ALA A 49 -5.92 9.54 -7.44
N GLU A 50 -7.24 9.35 -7.50
CA GLU A 50 -7.92 8.08 -7.23
C GLU A 50 -7.77 7.53 -5.80
N VAL A 51 -7.15 8.26 -4.86
CA VAL A 51 -7.08 7.87 -3.45
C VAL A 51 -8.14 8.60 -2.66
N ALA A 52 -8.97 7.86 -1.95
CA ALA A 52 -9.98 8.41 -1.06
C ALA A 52 -9.31 9.19 0.10
N PRO A 53 -9.90 10.31 0.54
CA PRO A 53 -9.38 11.05 1.69
C PRO A 53 -9.40 10.17 2.95
N VAL A 54 -8.34 10.25 3.74
CA VAL A 54 -8.27 9.55 5.03
C VAL A 54 -8.90 10.42 6.11
N SER A 55 -9.85 9.87 6.87
CA SER A 55 -10.49 10.61 7.95
C SER A 55 -9.49 10.96 9.06
N ALA A 56 -9.75 12.04 9.82
CA ALA A 56 -8.89 12.42 10.93
C ALA A 56 -8.73 11.29 11.95
N GLU A 57 -9.81 10.59 12.31
CA GLU A 57 -9.74 9.42 13.20
C GLU A 57 -8.83 8.31 12.67
N THR A 58 -8.94 7.97 11.38
CA THR A 58 -8.08 6.93 10.76
C THR A 58 -6.63 7.39 10.74
N ALA A 59 -6.37 8.65 10.39
CA ALA A 59 -5.03 9.23 10.38
C ALA A 59 -4.38 9.24 11.77
N ASP A 60 -5.14 9.61 12.80
CA ASP A 60 -4.66 9.56 14.19
C ASP A 60 -4.41 8.13 14.65
N GLN A 61 -5.26 7.16 14.27
CA GLN A 61 -5.00 5.75 14.54
C GLN A 61 -3.70 5.28 13.90
N ILE A 62 -3.51 5.53 12.59
CA ILE A 62 -2.28 5.14 11.87
C ILE A 62 -1.05 5.78 12.53
N ARG A 63 -1.10 7.09 12.82
CA ARG A 63 -0.02 7.80 13.49
C ARG A 63 0.33 7.17 14.84
N ASN A 64 -0.68 6.88 15.66
CA ASN A 64 -0.49 6.29 16.98
C ASN A 64 0.10 4.88 16.90
N TYR A 65 -0.32 4.07 15.92
CA TYR A 65 0.25 2.75 15.70
C TYR A 65 1.72 2.83 15.26
N VAL A 66 2.05 3.66 14.27
CA VAL A 66 3.43 3.85 13.81
C VAL A 66 4.32 4.37 14.95
N ALA A 67 3.83 5.37 15.71
CA ALA A 67 4.56 5.92 16.85
C ALA A 67 4.74 4.89 17.99
N SER A 68 3.73 4.08 18.27
CA SER A 68 3.80 3.03 19.29
C SER A 68 4.71 1.88 18.89
N TYR A 69 4.82 1.58 17.59
CA TYR A 69 5.81 0.63 17.07
C TYR A 69 7.24 1.17 17.26
N GLY A 70 7.42 2.50 17.28
CA GLY A 70 8.67 3.14 17.63
C GLY A 70 9.68 3.21 16.47
N ALA A 71 9.21 3.12 15.22
CA ALA A 71 10.05 3.19 14.04
C ALA A 71 9.67 4.35 13.11
N THR A 72 10.62 4.74 12.26
CA THR A 72 10.42 5.75 11.22
C THR A 72 10.21 5.08 9.89
N LEU A 73 9.02 5.24 9.30
CA LEU A 73 8.71 4.74 7.97
C LEU A 73 9.63 5.35 6.90
N THR A 74 9.89 4.59 5.85
CA THR A 74 10.63 5.04 4.66
C THR A 74 9.90 4.61 3.38
N GLU A 75 10.43 5.02 2.23
CA GLU A 75 9.85 4.70 0.93
C GLU A 75 9.90 3.19 0.65
N LEU A 76 8.94 2.69 -0.15
CA LEU A 76 8.88 1.28 -0.49
C LEU A 76 9.92 0.92 -1.57
N PRO A 77 10.92 0.07 -1.28
CA PRO A 77 11.79 -0.50 -2.30
C PRO A 77 11.04 -1.53 -3.14
N ASP A 78 11.62 -1.93 -4.28
CA ASP A 78 10.98 -2.92 -5.17
C ASP A 78 10.86 -4.31 -4.55
N GLU A 79 11.67 -4.62 -3.52
CA GLU A 79 11.59 -5.84 -2.73
C GLU A 79 10.24 -6.00 -2.01
N THR A 80 9.53 -4.90 -1.75
CA THR A 80 8.17 -4.90 -1.16
C THR A 80 7.22 -5.83 -1.91
N TRP A 81 7.31 -5.86 -3.24
CA TRP A 81 6.35 -6.59 -4.08
C TRP A 81 6.52 -8.11 -4.05
N ILE A 82 7.59 -8.61 -3.42
CA ILE A 82 7.88 -10.04 -3.31
C ILE A 82 6.94 -10.70 -2.29
N SER A 83 6.67 -10.03 -1.16
CA SER A 83 5.84 -10.57 -0.07
C SER A 83 4.49 -9.89 0.09
N SER A 84 4.30 -8.69 -0.46
CA SER A 84 3.02 -8.00 -0.41
C SER A 84 1.98 -8.69 -1.30
N VAL A 85 0.73 -8.77 -0.80
CA VAL A 85 -0.33 -9.55 -1.42
C VAL A 85 -1.65 -8.79 -1.49
N CYS A 86 -2.52 -9.22 -2.39
CA CYS A 86 -3.90 -8.79 -2.45
C CYS A 86 -4.83 -9.98 -2.62
N MET A 87 -6.08 -9.84 -2.15
CA MET A 87 -7.11 -10.85 -2.32
C MET A 87 -8.41 -10.20 -2.78
N TRP A 88 -9.04 -10.79 -3.80
CA TRP A 88 -10.37 -10.36 -4.23
C TRP A 88 -11.42 -10.98 -3.32
N ASN A 89 -12.34 -10.17 -2.79
CA ASN A 89 -13.38 -10.62 -1.85
C ASN A 89 -14.79 -10.68 -2.46
N GLY A 90 -14.90 -10.54 -3.79
CA GLY A 90 -16.19 -10.51 -4.51
C GLY A 90 -16.68 -9.10 -4.82
N LYS A 91 -16.17 -8.07 -4.14
CA LYS A 91 -16.53 -6.66 -4.38
C LYS A 91 -15.33 -5.78 -4.69
N ARG A 92 -14.20 -6.04 -4.04
CA ARG A 92 -12.97 -5.24 -4.11
C ARG A 92 -11.77 -6.15 -3.84
N TRP A 93 -10.58 -5.60 -4.02
CA TRP A 93 -9.37 -6.20 -3.46
C TRP A 93 -9.09 -5.61 -2.10
N ASP A 94 -8.72 -6.45 -1.14
CA ASP A 94 -8.02 -6.04 0.08
C ASP A 94 -6.53 -6.34 -0.15
N ALA A 95 -5.68 -5.31 -0.04
CA ALA A 95 -4.24 -5.38 -0.27
C ALA A 95 -3.48 -5.13 1.04
N LEU A 96 -2.45 -5.94 1.27
CA LEU A 96 -1.54 -5.87 2.41
C LEU A 96 -0.14 -5.58 1.87
N ILE A 97 0.38 -4.41 2.24
CA ILE A 97 1.68 -3.91 1.76
C ILE A 97 2.67 -3.90 2.91
N ASP A 98 3.80 -4.58 2.74
CA ASP A 98 4.90 -4.56 3.69
C ASP A 98 5.47 -3.15 3.81
N LEU A 99 5.55 -2.64 5.04
CA LEU A 99 6.14 -1.34 5.31
C LEU A 99 7.61 -1.45 5.66
N TRP A 100 8.36 -0.44 5.27
CA TRP A 100 9.79 -0.35 5.50
C TRP A 100 10.11 0.77 6.48
N THR A 101 11.13 0.55 7.31
CA THR A 101 11.61 1.51 8.29
C THR A 101 13.09 1.79 8.09
N LEU A 102 13.54 2.97 8.51
CA LEU A 102 14.95 3.37 8.39
C LEU A 102 15.91 2.49 9.21
N GLY A 103 15.43 1.89 10.31
CA GLY A 103 16.26 1.09 11.20
C GLY A 103 16.36 -0.38 10.80
N GLU A 104 15.24 -0.99 10.42
CA GLU A 104 15.13 -2.45 10.26
C GLU A 104 15.08 -2.89 8.79
N GLY A 105 14.84 -1.95 7.85
CA GLY A 105 14.47 -2.30 6.49
C GLY A 105 13.02 -2.78 6.47
N ARG A 106 12.75 -3.99 5.95
CA ARG A 106 11.40 -4.55 5.93
C ARG A 106 10.94 -4.81 7.38
N SER A 107 9.89 -4.13 7.81
CA SER A 107 9.32 -4.27 9.15
C SER A 107 8.15 -5.27 9.17
N ASP A 108 7.68 -5.63 10.36
CA ASP A 108 6.44 -6.41 10.53
C ASP A 108 5.17 -5.56 10.38
N LEU A 109 5.30 -4.25 10.11
CA LEU A 109 4.17 -3.37 9.85
C LEU A 109 3.61 -3.61 8.44
N LEU A 110 2.28 -3.66 8.35
CA LEU A 110 1.55 -3.74 7.11
C LEU A 110 0.67 -2.50 6.94
N LEU A 111 0.59 -1.99 5.70
CA LEU A 111 -0.45 -1.06 5.27
C LEU A 111 -1.60 -1.84 4.63
N ALA A 112 -2.81 -1.61 5.14
CA ALA A 112 -4.02 -2.19 4.60
C ALA A 112 -4.74 -1.20 3.68
N VAL A 113 -4.95 -1.60 2.43
CA VAL A 113 -5.56 -0.77 1.38
C VAL A 113 -6.70 -1.54 0.71
N GLN A 114 -7.85 -0.89 0.57
CA GLN A 114 -8.94 -1.37 -0.25
C GLN A 114 -8.79 -0.82 -1.67
N VAL A 115 -8.93 -1.67 -2.68
CA VAL A 115 -8.84 -1.26 -4.09
C VAL A 115 -10.11 -1.69 -4.83
N THR A 116 -10.73 -0.75 -5.54
CA THR A 116 -11.89 -1.01 -6.41
C THR A 116 -11.59 -0.57 -7.83
N GLU A 117 -12.29 -1.13 -8.81
CA GLU A 117 -12.28 -0.58 -10.16
C GLU A 117 -12.96 0.81 -10.18
N SER A 118 -12.43 1.73 -10.97
CA SER A 118 -13.00 3.06 -11.25
C SER A 118 -13.03 3.32 -12.75
N GLU A 119 -13.71 4.38 -13.19
CA GLU A 119 -13.70 4.80 -14.60
C GLU A 119 -12.30 5.16 -15.11
N HIS A 120 -11.38 5.52 -14.20
CA HIS A 120 -10.00 5.88 -14.48
C HIS A 120 -9.00 4.75 -14.17
N GLY A 121 -9.49 3.54 -13.91
CA GLY A 121 -8.68 2.36 -13.60
C GLY A 121 -9.02 1.79 -12.23
N PHE A 122 -8.36 2.31 -11.19
CA PHE A 122 -8.54 1.82 -9.82
C PHE A 122 -8.63 2.98 -8.83
N ALA A 123 -9.49 2.83 -7.83
CA ALA A 123 -9.58 3.71 -6.67
C ALA A 123 -9.09 3.01 -5.40
N TYR A 124 -8.43 3.76 -4.51
CA TYR A 124 -7.73 3.24 -3.35
C TYR A 124 -8.26 3.89 -2.07
N ALA A 125 -8.44 3.10 -1.02
CA ALA A 125 -8.79 3.61 0.31
C ALA A 125 -7.89 2.97 1.37
N VAL A 126 -7.07 3.79 2.03
CA VAL A 126 -6.28 3.39 3.19
C VAL A 126 -7.20 3.32 4.40
N TYR A 127 -7.11 2.24 5.16
CA TYR A 127 -7.98 2.08 6.34
C TYR A 127 -7.25 1.60 7.61
N MET A 128 -6.02 1.08 7.51
CA MET A 128 -5.29 0.62 8.69
C MET A 128 -3.77 0.50 8.43
N VAL A 129 -2.98 0.70 9.48
CA VAL A 129 -1.61 0.18 9.61
C VAL A 129 -1.57 -0.68 10.87
N TYR A 130 -1.01 -1.88 10.78
CA TYR A 130 -0.98 -2.83 11.90
C TYR A 130 0.14 -3.87 11.78
N VAL A 131 0.35 -4.65 12.84
CA VAL A 131 1.18 -5.87 12.84
C VAL A 131 0.22 -7.07 12.93
N PRO A 132 0.28 -8.05 12.00
CA PRO A 132 -0.66 -9.18 11.93
C PRO A 132 -0.50 -10.21 13.05
#